data_AF-A0A0C2C811-F1
#
_entry.id   AF-A0A0C2C811-F1
#
_cell.length_a   1.000
_cell.length_b   1.000
_cell.length_c   1.000
_cell.angle_alpha   90.00
_cell.angle_beta   90.00
_cell.angle_gamma   90.00
#
_symmetry.space_group_name_H-M   'P 1'
#
loop_
_entity.id
_entity.type
_entity.pdbx_description
1 polymer ?
#
loop_
_entity_poly.entity_id
_entity_poly.type
_entity_poly.pdbx_seq_one_letter_code
_entity_poly.pdbx_strand_id
1 'polypeptide(L)'
;MLPHSKGSSLLREWKGPRNCNSLPIPWDYCLCQYEKEDVKDEALEMKLGTFIARKLNEFLENEGFASKCTKQHYDEVTAGHADTRFFCVSA
;
A
#
# COMPACT_ATOMS: atom_id res chain seq x y z
N MET A 1 -16.74 1.48 25.37
CA MET A 1 -15.41 1.73 24.76
C MET A 1 -15.42 3.15 24.21
N LEU A 2 -14.56 4.04 24.73
CA LEU A 2 -14.42 5.39 24.17
C LEU A 2 -13.49 5.36 22.95
N PRO A 3 -13.74 6.17 21.90
CA PRO A 3 -12.97 6.12 20.67
C PRO A 3 -11.53 6.59 20.89
N HIS A 4 -10.58 5.88 20.29
CA HIS A 4 -9.14 6.18 20.29
C HIS A 4 -8.76 7.46 19.51
N SER A 5 -9.70 8.38 19.26
CA SER A 5 -9.48 9.61 18.47
C SER A 5 -8.78 10.74 19.27
N LYS A 6 -7.74 10.43 20.02
CA LYS A 6 -6.91 11.47 20.66
C LYS A 6 -5.82 11.90 19.68
N GLY A 7 -6.12 12.95 18.92
CA GLY A 7 -5.12 13.63 18.08
C GLY A 7 -3.89 14.05 18.89
N SER A 8 -2.72 14.07 18.26
CA SER A 8 -1.47 14.43 18.91
C SER A 8 -1.47 15.92 19.29
N SER A 9 -1.61 16.21 20.58
CA SER A 9 -1.49 17.57 21.11
C SER A 9 -0.03 18.06 21.04
N LEU A 10 0.16 19.31 20.64
CA LEU A 10 1.45 20.02 20.50
C LEU A 10 2.28 20.04 21.81
N LEU A 11 1.63 19.79 22.94
CA LEU A 11 2.21 19.85 24.29
C LEU A 11 2.65 18.49 24.84
N ARG A 12 2.52 17.39 24.07
CA ARG A 12 2.92 16.07 24.53
C ARG A 12 4.33 15.74 24.04
N GLU A 13 5.25 15.58 24.98
CA GLU A 13 6.64 15.20 24.71
C GLU A 13 6.68 13.86 23.96
N TRP A 14 7.32 13.87 22.79
CA TRP A 14 7.43 12.69 21.95
C TRP A 14 8.72 11.94 22.28
N LYS A 15 8.60 10.70 22.75
CA LYS A 15 9.75 9.86 23.09
C LYS A 15 10.20 9.06 21.86
N GLY A 16 11.16 9.61 21.10
CA GLY A 16 11.80 8.92 19.96
C GLY A 16 11.57 9.57 18.59
N PRO A 17 12.06 8.97 17.50
CA PRO A 17 11.85 9.50 16.15
C PRO A 17 10.37 9.38 15.72
N ARG A 18 9.83 10.44 15.12
CA ARG A 18 8.51 10.43 14.46
C ARG A 18 8.65 9.79 13.09
N ASN A 19 8.20 8.56 12.95
CA ASN A 19 8.14 7.85 11.68
C ASN A 19 6.75 7.21 11.50
N CYS A 20 6.45 6.69 10.31
CA CYS A 20 5.15 6.07 10.03
C CYS A 20 4.82 4.91 10.97
N ASN A 21 5.85 4.25 11.51
CA ASN A 21 5.69 3.14 12.45
C ASN A 21 5.31 3.63 13.86
N SER A 22 5.69 4.85 14.23
CA SER A 22 5.48 5.42 15.56
C SER A 22 4.33 6.43 15.63
N LEU A 23 3.94 7.00 14.50
CA LEU A 23 2.83 7.94 14.40
C LEU A 23 1.48 7.20 14.33
N PRO A 24 0.45 7.63 15.08
CA PRO A 24 -0.90 7.07 14.99
C PRO A 24 -1.65 7.63 13.77
N ILE A 25 -1.03 7.55 12.60
CA ILE A 25 -1.61 7.94 11.32
C ILE A 25 -1.63 6.71 10.41
N PRO A 26 -2.63 6.55 9.54
CA PRO A 26 -2.58 5.53 8.51
C PRO A 26 -1.35 5.75 7.61
N TRP A 27 -0.81 4.67 7.07
CA TRP A 27 0.35 4.71 6.17
C TRP A 27 0.14 5.62 4.97
N ASP A 28 -1.09 5.70 4.45
CA ASP A 28 -1.47 6.57 3.32
C ASP A 28 -1.27 8.06 3.61
N TYR A 29 -1.29 8.45 4.89
CA TYR A 29 -1.07 9.83 5.34
C TYR A 29 0.32 10.03 5.91
N CYS A 30 1.24 9.08 5.71
CA CYS A 30 2.56 9.22 6.30
C CYS A 30 3.34 10.37 5.67
N LEU A 31 3.71 11.32 6.52
CA LEU A 31 4.48 12.52 6.17
C LEU A 31 5.96 12.22 5.91
N CYS A 32 6.44 11.02 6.22
CA CYS A 32 7.83 10.63 6.03
C CYS A 32 8.08 10.33 4.55
N GLN A 33 8.81 11.23 3.89
CA GLN A 33 9.45 10.94 2.62
C GLN A 33 10.65 10.05 2.91
N TYR A 34 10.54 8.75 2.64
CA TYR A 34 11.70 7.88 2.61
C TYR A 34 12.43 8.07 1.29
N GLU A 35 13.75 8.00 1.34
CA GLU A 35 14.55 7.89 0.13
C GLU A 35 14.15 6.60 -0.59
N LYS A 36 13.65 6.76 -1.81
CA LYS A 36 13.26 5.64 -2.65
C LYS A 36 14.46 5.29 -3.50
N GLU A 37 14.85 4.03 -3.47
CA GLU A 37 15.88 3.51 -4.35
C GLU A 37 15.24 2.64 -5.42
N ASP A 38 15.71 2.81 -6.66
CA ASP A 38 15.33 1.93 -7.74
C ASP A 38 15.92 0.53 -7.52
N VAL A 39 15.08 -0.49 -7.67
CA VAL A 39 15.52 -1.88 -7.62
C VAL A 39 16.26 -2.19 -8.91
N LYS A 40 17.58 -2.35 -8.85
CA LYS A 40 18.43 -2.63 -10.03
C LYS A 40 18.61 -4.12 -10.32
N ASP A 41 18.33 -4.97 -9.34
CA ASP A 41 18.42 -6.42 -9.47
C ASP A 41 17.10 -6.95 -10.03
N GLU A 42 17.14 -7.44 -11.26
CA GLU A 42 15.96 -7.95 -11.99
C GLU A 42 15.30 -9.14 -11.27
N ALA A 43 16.09 -10.00 -10.61
CA ALA A 43 15.55 -11.13 -9.87
C ALA A 43 14.85 -10.66 -8.58
N LEU A 44 15.35 -9.60 -7.96
CA LEU A 44 14.71 -8.96 -6.81
C LEU A 44 13.43 -8.23 -7.25
N GLU A 45 13.48 -7.49 -8.35
CA GLU A 45 12.33 -6.79 -8.93
C GLU A 45 11.18 -7.76 -9.22
N MET A 46 11.46 -8.85 -9.94
CA MET A 46 10.48 -9.90 -10.22
C MET A 46 9.92 -10.53 -8.93
N LYS A 47 10.76 -10.80 -7.92
CA LYS A 47 10.29 -11.33 -6.63
C LYS A 47 9.38 -10.36 -5.90
N LEU A 48 9.70 -9.06 -5.90
CA LEU A 48 8.85 -8.03 -5.30
C LEU A 48 7.53 -7.92 -6.05
N GLY A 49 7.58 -7.79 -7.38
CA GLY A 49 6.40 -7.64 -8.22
C GLY A 49 5.44 -8.82 -8.09
N THR A 50 5.95 -10.05 -8.16
CA THR A 50 5.14 -11.27 -7.93
C THR A 50 4.56 -11.35 -6.52
N PHE A 51 5.34 -10.96 -5.50
CA PHE A 51 4.88 -10.93 -4.12
C PHE A 51 3.72 -9.94 -3.93
N ILE A 52 3.86 -8.72 -4.46
CA ILE A 52 2.85 -7.66 -4.35
C ILE A 52 1.58 -8.06 -5.10
N ALA A 53 1.69 -8.53 -6.35
CA ALA A 53 0.55 -8.97 -7.15
C ALA A 53 -0.23 -10.09 -6.43
N ARG A 54 0.47 -11.09 -5.89
CA ARG A 54 -0.15 -12.16 -5.11
C ARG A 54 -0.85 -11.64 -3.86
N LYS A 55 -0.19 -10.79 -3.07
CA LYS A 55 -0.75 -10.25 -1.83
C LYS A 55 -1.99 -9.40 -2.08
N LEU A 56 -2.00 -8.63 -3.16
CA LEU A 56 -3.16 -7.86 -3.55
C LEU A 56 -4.33 -8.77 -3.99
N ASN A 57 -4.06 -9.80 -4.80
CA ASN A 57 -5.10 -10.76 -5.19
C ASN A 57 -5.70 -11.46 -3.96
N GLU A 58 -4.86 -11.91 -3.01
CA GLU A 58 -5.32 -12.50 -1.74
C GLU A 58 -6.20 -11.52 -0.95
N PHE A 59 -5.81 -10.24 -0.89
CA PHE A 59 -6.59 -9.21 -0.22
C PHE A 59 -7.96 -9.01 -0.88
N LEU A 60 -8.00 -8.86 -2.22
CA LEU A 60 -9.25 -8.68 -2.97
C LEU A 60 -10.17 -9.91 -2.88
N GLU A 61 -9.59 -11.11 -2.84
CA GLU A 61 -10.36 -12.35 -2.62
C GLU A 61 -10.99 -12.38 -1.23
N ASN A 62 -10.23 -12.04 -0.18
CA ASN A 62 -10.72 -12.00 1.20
C ASN A 62 -11.81 -10.94 1.42
N GLU A 63 -11.73 -9.81 0.72
CA GLU A 63 -12.72 -8.72 0.77
C GLU A 63 -13.91 -8.95 -0.18
N GLY A 64 -13.95 -10.07 -0.90
CA GLY A 64 -15.08 -10.43 -1.78
C GLY A 64 -15.13 -9.68 -3.12
N PHE A 65 -14.03 -9.04 -3.53
CA PHE A 65 -13.91 -8.31 -4.79
C PHE A 65 -13.31 -9.14 -5.93
N ALA A 66 -13.02 -10.42 -5.71
CA ALA A 66 -12.43 -11.32 -6.71
C ALA A 66 -13.14 -11.35 -8.07
N SER A 67 -14.47 -11.20 -8.08
CA SER A 67 -15.28 -11.22 -9.31
C SER A 67 -15.42 -9.86 -9.99
N LYS A 68 -15.04 -8.77 -9.29
CA LYS A 68 -15.11 -7.39 -9.78
C LYS A 68 -13.77 -6.84 -10.25
N CYS A 69 -12.68 -7.47 -9.82
CA CYS A 69 -11.32 -7.07 -10.14
C CYS A 69 -10.63 -8.10 -11.02
N THR A 70 -9.81 -7.63 -11.97
CA THR A 70 -8.94 -8.52 -12.74
C THR A 70 -7.81 -9.02 -11.85
N LYS A 71 -7.44 -10.31 -11.95
CA LYS A 71 -6.28 -10.86 -11.25
C LYS A 71 -5.00 -10.16 -11.72
N GLN A 72 -4.20 -9.75 -10.76
CA GLN A 72 -2.95 -9.04 -11.00
C GLN A 72 -1.81 -10.03 -11.19
N HIS A 73 -0.98 -9.78 -12.21
CA HIS A 73 0.22 -10.55 -12.49
C HIS A 73 1.40 -9.59 -12.69
N TYR A 74 2.60 -10.06 -12.35
CA TYR A 74 3.83 -9.31 -12.64
C TYR A 74 4.04 -9.22 -14.16
N ASP A 75 4.50 -8.06 -14.64
CA ASP A 75 4.71 -7.72 -16.07
C ASP A 75 3.48 -7.83 -16.99
N GLU A 76 2.27 -7.96 -16.43
CA GLU A 76 1.04 -7.93 -17.21
C GLU A 76 0.38 -6.54 -17.13
N VAL A 77 0.66 -5.70 -18.13
CA VAL A 77 -0.04 -4.43 -18.32
C VAL A 77 -1.12 -4.63 -19.39
N THR A 78 -2.38 -4.71 -18.96
CA THR A 78 -3.49 -4.72 -19.92
C THR A 78 -3.56 -3.36 -20.63
N ALA A 79 -3.69 -3.38 -21.95
CA ALA A 79 -3.52 -2.22 -22.86
C ALA A 79 -4.60 -1.11 -22.74
N GLY A 80 -5.35 -1.05 -21.63
CA GLY A 80 -6.34 -0.02 -21.35
C GLY A 80 -5.76 1.05 -20.44
N HIS A 81 -5.24 2.14 -21.03
CA HIS A 81 -4.71 3.33 -20.35
C HIS A 81 -3.56 3.06 -19.36
N ALA A 82 -2.36 3.47 -19.78
CA ALA A 82 -1.12 3.52 -18.99
C ALA A 82 -1.21 4.55 -17.83
N ASP A 83 -2.19 4.40 -16.95
CA ASP A 83 -2.33 5.15 -15.72
C ASP A 83 -2.70 4.16 -14.61
N THR A 84 -1.70 3.36 -14.19
CA THR A 84 -1.46 2.67 -12.90
C THR A 84 -2.62 2.40 -11.92
N ARG A 85 -3.84 2.16 -12.38
CA ARG A 85 -5.00 1.86 -11.55
C ARG A 85 -5.30 0.38 -11.64
N PHE A 86 -5.20 -0.29 -10.49
CA PHE A 86 -5.76 -1.62 -10.31
C PHE A 86 -7.22 -1.63 -10.79
N PHE A 87 -7.49 -2.33 -11.88
CA PHE A 87 -8.81 -2.38 -12.50
C PHE A 87 -9.76 -3.23 -11.64
N CYS A 88 -10.43 -2.55 -10.72
CA CYS A 88 -11.61 -3.03 -10.04
C CYS A 88 -12.81 -2.25 -10.58
N VAL A 89 -13.77 -2.94 -11.19
CA VAL A 89 -15.02 -2.30 -11.61
C VAL A 89 -15.76 -1.88 -10.34
N SER A 90 -15.77 -0.58 -10.08
CA SER A 90 -16.52 0.00 -8.97
C SER A 90 -18.01 -0.18 -9.28
N ALA A 91 -18.72 -0.91 -8.42
CA ALA A 91 -20.18 -1.04 -8.49
C ALA A 91 -20.85 0.20 -7.91
#